data_AF-A0A4Z2CRG2-F1
#
_entry.id   AF-A0A4Z2CRG2-F1
#
_cell.length_a   1.000
_cell.length_b   1.000
_cell.length_c   1.000
_cell.angle_alpha   90.00
_cell.angle_beta   90.00
_cell.angle_gamma   90.00
#
_symmetry.space_group_name_H-M   'P 1'
#
loop_
_entity.id
_entity.type
_entity.pdbx_description
1 polymer ?
#
loop_
_entity_poly.entity_id
_entity_poly.type
_entity_poly.pdbx_seq_one_letter_code
_entity_poly.pdbx_strand_id
1 'polypeptide(L)'
;MANKTGAVAIELLDYRTCDAKKKLNSMKHMIVQKEKKIEEIKSQYREITETIEFGNATYAGTNKEGKMLRNLENRLDKARLKYHEAEHIKKTYEQIKEKLQDEHLTYEHNLDLLEKQVKATQSEVSELQQMYNNAIMAKDMAQQELRFQEEHVANERRRREMELTNMRKIAEGKKLASDKSDHQQGRESLPSVDAQSESIQGDSVGVVERIQGTGGIGITEEQQMKIAKYEESFQIIKEVTGLSDLDQIVKRFESQGETLRNLNNLRDKAEEQCHELRKQRDALRQEFEELKYSGETELESVNQVMRQHEEEAQAEAERRVKCQQNVEDANRLLIECKTGVDHIYDKLSFLSVKAAKSTEHFIEDGKEVEQNIDNSDIPEMLKICNNKLDELMDSLNDVNIEEQLNLIEQEEFHTTNTKK
;
A
#
# COMPACT_ATOMS: atom_id res chain seq x y z
N MET A 1 22.41 -125.88 24.01
CA MET A 1 23.67 -125.89 24.79
C MET A 1 23.72 -127.23 25.52
N ALA A 2 24.37 -128.24 24.94
CA ALA A 2 24.65 -129.50 25.63
C ALA A 2 26.01 -130.01 25.12
N ASN A 3 26.94 -130.24 26.04
CA ASN A 3 28.33 -130.66 25.86
C ASN A 3 29.31 -129.61 25.29
N LYS A 4 29.50 -128.52 26.02
CA LYS A 4 30.68 -127.65 25.88
C LYS A 4 31.43 -127.65 27.21
N THR A 5 32.73 -127.97 27.20
CA THR A 5 33.64 -127.90 28.35
C THR A 5 33.60 -126.50 28.97
N GLY A 6 33.73 -126.38 30.30
CA GLY A 6 33.63 -125.09 31.01
C GLY A 6 34.49 -123.97 30.41
N ALA A 7 35.66 -124.31 29.85
CA ALA A 7 36.53 -123.38 29.13
C ALA A 7 35.88 -122.77 27.88
N VAL A 8 35.13 -123.55 27.08
CA VAL A 8 34.47 -123.09 25.85
C VAL A 8 33.27 -122.19 26.16
N ALA A 9 32.61 -122.38 27.30
CA ALA A 9 31.53 -121.50 27.75
C ALA A 9 32.06 -120.14 28.21
N ILE A 10 33.23 -120.10 28.86
CA ILE A 10 33.92 -118.87 29.26
C ILE A 10 34.33 -118.07 28.01
N GLU A 11 34.96 -118.71 27.02
CA GLU A 11 35.32 -118.03 25.76
C GLU A 11 34.10 -117.43 25.06
N LEU A 12 32.98 -118.15 24.97
CA LEU A 12 31.75 -117.63 24.35
C LEU A 12 31.17 -116.42 25.11
N LEU A 13 31.23 -116.43 26.45
CA LEU A 13 30.82 -115.29 27.27
C LEU A 13 31.78 -114.11 27.12
N ASP A 14 33.07 -114.37 26.99
CA ASP A 14 34.08 -113.34 26.71
C ASP A 14 33.88 -112.71 25.33
N TYR A 15 33.58 -113.50 24.29
CA TYR A 15 33.21 -112.99 22.97
C TYR A 15 31.96 -112.11 23.03
N ARG A 16 30.90 -112.54 23.72
CA ARG A 16 29.67 -111.75 23.91
C ARG A 16 29.93 -110.46 24.69
N THR A 17 30.78 -110.51 25.71
CA THR A 17 31.16 -109.35 26.51
C THR A 17 31.99 -108.38 25.69
N CYS A 18 32.92 -108.89 24.87
CA CYS A 18 33.69 -108.09 23.92
C CYS A 18 32.79 -107.41 22.88
N ASP A 19 31.83 -108.12 22.30
CA ASP A 19 30.90 -107.56 21.31
C ASP A 19 29.95 -106.53 21.93
N ALA A 20 29.45 -106.78 23.14
CA ALA A 20 28.68 -105.80 23.90
C ALA A 20 29.51 -104.54 24.22
N LYS A 21 30.78 -104.72 24.59
CA LYS A 21 31.72 -103.62 24.85
C LYS A 21 32.04 -102.82 23.59
N LYS A 22 32.23 -103.49 22.43
CA LYS A 22 32.39 -102.82 21.12
C LYS A 22 31.14 -102.02 20.75
N LYS A 23 29.94 -102.58 20.93
CA LYS A 23 28.67 -101.88 20.68
C LYS A 23 28.50 -100.67 21.61
N LEU A 24 28.83 -100.82 22.90
CA LEU A 24 28.81 -99.73 23.86
C LEU A 24 29.84 -98.64 23.52
N ASN A 25 31.05 -99.01 23.10
CA ASN A 25 32.07 -98.05 22.68
C ASN A 25 31.66 -97.31 21.39
N SER A 26 31.05 -98.02 20.43
CA SER A 26 30.47 -97.41 19.22
C SER A 26 29.36 -96.41 19.56
N MET A 27 28.44 -96.79 20.45
CA MET A 27 27.38 -95.90 20.92
C MET A 27 27.94 -94.69 21.67
N LYS A 28 28.94 -94.88 22.55
CA LYS A 28 29.62 -93.78 23.24
C LYS A 28 30.29 -92.82 22.26
N HIS A 29 30.97 -93.34 21.25
CA HIS A 29 31.58 -92.52 20.21
C HIS A 29 30.52 -91.74 19.41
N MET A 30 29.39 -92.38 19.06
CA MET A 30 28.27 -91.67 18.41
C MET A 30 27.67 -90.58 19.30
N ILE A 31 27.52 -90.82 20.60
CA ILE A 31 27.04 -89.81 21.56
C ILE A 31 28.00 -88.62 21.58
N VAL A 32 29.31 -88.85 21.73
CA VAL A 32 30.32 -87.79 21.72
C VAL A 32 30.31 -87.00 20.42
N GLN A 33 30.16 -87.67 19.26
CA GLN A 33 30.05 -86.97 17.97
C GLN A 33 28.79 -86.10 17.88
N LYS A 34 27.65 -86.59 18.38
CA LYS A 34 26.40 -85.84 18.40
C LYS A 34 26.45 -84.67 19.37
N GLU A 35 27.05 -84.85 20.55
CA GLU A 35 27.30 -83.79 21.52
C GLU A 35 28.18 -82.69 20.92
N LYS A 36 29.27 -83.06 20.24
CA LYS A 36 30.12 -82.11 19.52
C LYS A 36 29.32 -81.35 18.46
N LYS A 37 28.47 -82.03 17.69
CA LYS A 37 27.63 -81.39 16.67
C LYS A 37 26.59 -80.43 17.26
N ILE A 38 26.01 -80.79 18.41
CA ILE A 38 25.08 -79.92 19.14
C ILE A 38 25.82 -78.67 19.61
N GLU A 39 27.04 -78.79 20.12
CA GLU A 39 27.80 -77.62 20.57
C GLU A 39 28.22 -76.72 19.42
N GLU A 40 28.60 -77.28 18.27
CA GLU A 40 28.84 -76.51 17.04
C GLU A 40 27.59 -75.71 16.62
N ILE A 41 26.42 -76.36 16.59
CA ILE A 41 25.16 -75.69 16.22
C ILE A 41 24.78 -74.63 17.24
N LYS A 42 24.99 -74.88 18.54
CA LYS A 42 24.76 -73.88 19.59
C LYS A 42 25.69 -72.68 19.45
N SER A 43 26.96 -72.87 19.08
CA SER A 43 27.88 -71.77 18.80
C SER A 43 27.40 -70.93 17.63
N GLN A 44 27.05 -71.57 16.51
CA GLN A 44 26.51 -70.89 15.34
C GLN A 44 25.22 -70.13 15.65
N TYR A 45 24.34 -70.72 16.45
CA TYR A 45 23.10 -70.06 16.88
C TYR A 45 23.38 -68.83 17.74
N ARG A 46 24.34 -68.90 18.68
CA ARG A 46 24.77 -67.76 19.49
C ARG A 46 25.34 -66.65 18.62
N GLU A 47 26.24 -66.97 17.69
CA GLU A 47 26.83 -66.00 16.75
C GLU A 47 25.75 -65.31 15.90
N ILE A 48 24.81 -66.08 15.32
CA ILE A 48 23.71 -65.51 14.55
C ILE A 48 22.84 -64.60 15.42
N THR A 49 22.51 -65.04 16.64
CA THR A 49 21.69 -64.24 17.57
C THR A 49 22.39 -62.92 17.91
N GLU A 50 23.68 -62.95 18.21
CA GLU A 50 24.48 -61.75 18.50
C GLU A 50 24.55 -60.79 17.31
N THR A 51 24.71 -61.30 16.08
CA THR A 51 24.67 -60.44 14.87
C THR A 51 23.31 -59.79 14.64
N ILE A 52 22.22 -60.52 14.93
CA ILE A 52 20.85 -59.98 14.83
C ILE A 52 20.64 -58.90 15.90
N GLU A 53 21.07 -59.15 17.14
CA GLU A 53 20.99 -58.19 18.24
C GLU A 53 21.80 -56.92 17.94
N PHE A 54 23.00 -57.04 17.39
CA PHE A 54 23.81 -55.92 16.96
C PHE A 54 23.14 -55.12 15.83
N GLY A 55 22.60 -55.80 14.80
CA GLY A 55 21.88 -55.16 13.72
C GLY A 55 20.62 -54.41 14.20
N ASN A 56 19.86 -55.03 15.10
CA ASN A 56 18.69 -54.42 15.74
C ASN A 56 19.10 -53.22 16.61
N ALA A 57 20.22 -53.30 17.34
CA ALA A 57 20.75 -52.20 18.14
C ALA A 57 21.23 -51.02 17.28
N THR A 58 21.79 -51.30 16.10
CA THR A 58 22.16 -50.26 15.13
C THR A 58 20.92 -49.59 14.53
N TYR A 59 19.89 -50.35 14.16
CA TYR A 59 18.62 -49.79 13.66
C TYR A 59 17.86 -48.99 14.74
N ALA A 60 17.85 -49.49 15.98
CA ALA A 60 17.26 -48.81 17.13
C ALA A 60 18.08 -47.59 17.60
N GLY A 61 19.28 -47.39 17.06
CA GLY A 61 20.15 -46.27 17.44
C GLY A 61 20.76 -46.38 18.84
N THR A 62 20.80 -47.58 19.43
CA THR A 62 21.38 -47.80 20.77
C THR A 62 22.88 -48.04 20.70
N ASN A 63 23.36 -48.65 19.61
CA ASN A 63 24.78 -48.86 19.31
C ASN A 63 25.46 -47.56 18.82
N LYS A 64 26.80 -47.48 18.93
CA LYS A 64 27.63 -46.34 18.49
C LYS A 64 27.40 -46.00 17.01
N GLU A 65 27.32 -47.02 16.15
CA GLU A 65 27.06 -46.86 14.72
C GLU A 65 25.66 -46.30 14.45
N GLY A 66 24.64 -46.78 15.16
CA GLY A 66 23.26 -46.29 15.05
C GLY A 66 23.12 -44.85 15.53
N LYS A 67 23.80 -44.47 16.62
CA LYS A 67 23.86 -43.07 17.08
C LYS A 67 24.54 -42.16 16.05
N MET A 68 25.64 -42.62 15.44
CA MET A 68 26.33 -41.89 14.39
C MET A 68 25.44 -41.70 13.15
N LEU A 69 24.73 -42.74 12.73
CA LEU A 69 23.77 -42.68 11.62
C LEU A 69 22.69 -41.63 11.89
N ARG A 70 22.05 -41.66 13.07
CA ARG A 70 21.05 -40.67 13.47
C ARG A 70 21.59 -39.25 13.50
N ASN A 71 22.84 -39.06 13.95
CA ASN A 71 23.47 -37.74 13.95
C ASN A 71 23.74 -37.24 12.53
N LEU A 72 24.18 -38.11 11.63
CA LEU A 72 24.39 -37.78 10.21
C LEU A 72 23.06 -37.46 9.52
N GLU A 73 22.00 -38.22 9.78
CA GLU A 73 20.65 -37.96 9.28
C GLU A 73 20.12 -36.61 9.77
N ASN A 74 20.21 -36.34 11.08
CA ASN A 74 19.84 -35.05 11.65
C ASN A 74 20.64 -33.89 11.03
N ARG A 75 21.93 -34.09 10.76
CA ARG A 75 22.78 -33.07 10.12
C ARG A 75 22.38 -32.85 8.67
N LEU A 76 22.03 -33.91 7.95
CA LEU A 76 21.54 -33.85 6.58
C LEU A 76 20.20 -33.12 6.51
N ASP A 77 19.27 -33.43 7.40
CA ASP A 77 17.96 -32.77 7.43
C ASP A 77 18.08 -31.29 7.80
N LYS A 78 18.97 -30.94 8.76
CA LYS A 78 19.32 -29.54 9.03
C LYS A 78 19.91 -28.84 7.81
N ALA A 79 20.79 -29.50 7.05
CA ALA A 79 21.37 -28.94 5.83
C ALA A 79 20.31 -28.76 4.73
N ARG A 80 19.38 -29.70 4.58
CA ARG A 80 18.24 -29.60 3.64
C ARG A 80 17.30 -28.46 4.01
N LEU A 81 16.96 -28.30 5.29
CA LEU A 81 16.13 -27.19 5.75
C LEU A 81 16.78 -25.85 5.44
N LYS A 82 18.08 -25.70 5.75
CA LYS A 82 18.85 -24.50 5.38
C LYS A 82 18.92 -24.26 3.87
N TYR A 83 19.05 -25.33 3.07
CA TYR A 83 19.05 -25.22 1.61
C TYR A 83 17.71 -24.70 1.09
N HIS A 84 16.59 -25.26 1.56
CA HIS A 84 15.26 -24.81 1.14
C HIS A 84 14.94 -23.39 1.60
N GLU A 85 15.38 -23.01 2.80
CA GLU A 85 15.25 -21.63 3.29
C GLU A 85 16.08 -20.66 2.42
N ALA A 86 17.33 -21.02 2.10
CA ALA A 86 18.16 -20.23 1.18
C ALA A 86 17.56 -20.14 -0.23
N GLU A 87 16.97 -21.23 -0.72
CA GLU A 87 16.29 -21.27 -2.01
C GLU A 87 15.05 -20.36 -2.02
N HIS A 88 14.25 -20.38 -0.94
CA HIS A 88 13.11 -19.49 -0.78
C HIS A 88 13.55 -18.02 -0.73
N ILE A 89 14.55 -17.69 0.08
CA ILE A 89 15.13 -16.34 0.16
C ILE A 89 15.64 -15.89 -1.21
N LYS A 90 16.36 -16.76 -1.94
CA LYS A 90 16.84 -16.48 -3.29
C LYS A 90 15.69 -16.17 -4.24
N LYS A 91 14.62 -16.99 -4.25
CA LYS A 91 13.44 -16.76 -5.08
C LYS A 91 12.78 -15.42 -4.78
N THR A 92 12.66 -15.04 -3.51
CA THR A 92 12.14 -13.73 -3.12
C THR A 92 13.02 -12.60 -3.65
N TYR A 93 14.35 -12.71 -3.53
CA TYR A 93 15.26 -11.70 -4.08
C TYR A 93 15.24 -11.65 -5.61
N GLU A 94 15.06 -12.78 -6.29
CA GLU A 94 14.88 -12.81 -7.75
C GLU A 94 13.61 -12.08 -8.17
N GLN A 95 12.49 -12.28 -7.46
CA GLN A 95 11.24 -11.55 -7.70
C GLN A 95 11.40 -10.05 -7.45
N ILE A 96 12.05 -9.66 -6.34
CA ILE A 96 12.33 -8.25 -6.05
C ILE A 96 13.18 -7.65 -7.18
N LYS A 97 14.22 -8.36 -7.62
CA LYS A 97 15.08 -7.91 -8.72
C LYS A 97 14.30 -7.72 -10.01
N GLU A 98 13.43 -8.66 -10.38
CA GLU A 98 12.59 -8.57 -11.58
C GLU A 98 11.67 -7.34 -11.51
N LYS A 99 11.02 -7.11 -10.36
CA LYS A 99 10.19 -5.91 -10.15
C LYS A 99 10.98 -4.61 -10.24
N LEU A 100 12.18 -4.56 -9.66
CA LEU A 100 13.05 -3.38 -9.77
C LEU A 100 13.51 -3.15 -11.21
N GLN A 101 13.74 -4.22 -11.99
CA GLN A 101 14.10 -4.11 -13.40
C GLN A 101 12.92 -3.61 -14.24
N ASP A 102 11.71 -4.10 -14.00
CA ASP A 102 10.49 -3.62 -14.63
C ASP A 102 10.25 -2.13 -14.31
N GLU A 103 10.36 -1.74 -13.04
CA GLU A 103 10.24 -0.35 -12.62
C GLU A 103 11.29 0.55 -13.28
N HIS A 104 12.55 0.10 -13.33
CA HIS A 104 13.63 0.84 -13.99
C HIS A 104 13.31 1.13 -15.45
N LEU A 105 12.70 0.19 -16.17
CA LEU A 105 12.28 0.42 -17.57
C LEU A 105 11.17 1.47 -17.67
N THR A 106 10.31 1.59 -16.64
CA THR A 106 9.23 2.59 -16.62
C THR A 106 9.68 3.99 -16.17
N TYR A 107 10.77 4.11 -15.41
CA TYR A 107 11.22 5.40 -14.89
C TYR A 107 11.58 6.40 -15.98
N GLU A 108 12.26 5.97 -17.05
CA GLU A 108 12.59 6.85 -18.18
C GLU A 108 11.32 7.42 -18.83
N HIS A 109 10.31 6.59 -19.07
CA HIS A 109 9.04 7.04 -19.63
C HIS A 109 8.30 8.02 -18.71
N ASN A 110 8.25 7.71 -17.41
CA ASN A 110 7.62 8.59 -16.42
C ASN A 110 8.37 9.92 -16.30
N LEU A 111 9.70 9.90 -16.41
CA LEU A 111 10.53 11.10 -16.41
C LEU A 111 10.25 11.96 -17.64
N ASP A 112 10.20 11.35 -18.84
CA ASP A 112 9.85 12.05 -20.08
C ASP A 112 8.46 12.70 -20.01
N LEU A 113 7.47 12.00 -19.43
CA LEU A 113 6.12 12.53 -19.22
C LEU A 113 6.14 13.73 -18.27
N LEU A 114 6.84 13.62 -17.13
CA LEU A 114 6.98 14.71 -16.17
C LEU A 114 7.71 15.90 -16.77
N GLU A 115 8.81 15.69 -17.50
CA GLU A 115 9.53 16.75 -18.21
C GLU A 115 8.63 17.46 -19.23
N LYS A 116 7.83 16.70 -19.99
CA LYS A 116 6.88 17.27 -20.94
C LYS A 116 5.81 18.10 -20.24
N GLN A 117 5.30 17.64 -19.10
CA GLN A 117 4.33 18.39 -18.30
C GLN A 117 4.94 19.68 -17.74
N VAL A 118 6.17 19.63 -17.22
CA VAL A 118 6.89 20.81 -16.75
C VAL A 118 7.08 21.81 -17.90
N LYS A 119 7.51 21.36 -19.08
CA LYS A 119 7.65 22.23 -20.25
C LYS A 119 6.32 22.87 -20.68
N ALA A 120 5.22 22.11 -20.67
CA ALA A 120 3.89 22.63 -20.99
C ALA A 120 3.45 23.70 -20.00
N THR A 121 3.52 23.43 -18.70
CA THR A 121 3.17 24.40 -17.65
C THR A 121 4.04 25.65 -17.69
N GLN A 122 5.33 25.52 -18.03
CA GLN A 122 6.22 26.67 -18.18
C GLN A 122 5.84 27.54 -19.40
N SER A 123 5.40 26.93 -20.50
CA SER A 123 4.83 27.65 -21.64
C SER A 123 3.56 28.40 -21.26
N GLU A 124 2.63 27.72 -20.59
CA GLU A 124 1.37 28.32 -20.11
C GLU A 124 1.63 29.51 -19.19
N VAL A 125 2.60 29.40 -18.27
CA VAL A 125 2.99 30.51 -17.38
C VAL A 125 3.55 31.69 -18.19
N SER A 126 4.38 31.43 -19.20
CA SER A 126 4.90 32.48 -20.08
C SER A 126 3.78 33.18 -20.86
N GLU A 127 2.81 32.43 -21.37
CA GLU A 127 1.64 32.97 -22.08
C GLU A 127 0.77 33.82 -21.14
N LEU A 128 0.50 33.33 -19.92
CA LEU A 128 -0.23 34.08 -18.89
C LEU A 128 0.49 35.37 -18.48
N GLN A 129 1.82 35.35 -18.37
CA GLN A 129 2.62 36.55 -18.12
C GLN A 129 2.49 37.56 -19.27
N GLN A 130 2.50 37.11 -20.52
CA GLN A 130 2.29 37.98 -21.67
C GLN A 130 0.89 38.58 -21.66
N MET A 131 -0.15 37.77 -21.40
CA MET A 131 -1.52 38.25 -21.27
C MET A 131 -1.67 39.26 -20.13
N TYR A 132 -1.03 39.01 -18.99
CA TYR A 132 -1.02 39.93 -17.85
C TYR A 132 -0.37 41.28 -18.21
N ASN A 133 0.77 41.27 -18.88
CA ASN A 133 1.43 42.48 -19.34
C ASN A 133 0.56 43.25 -20.34
N ASN A 134 -0.08 42.54 -21.28
CA ASN A 134 -1.03 43.15 -22.23
C ASN A 134 -2.24 43.77 -21.51
N ALA A 135 -2.76 43.11 -20.47
CA ALA A 135 -3.86 43.63 -19.66
C ALA A 135 -3.46 44.88 -18.87
N ILE A 136 -2.24 44.94 -18.31
CA ILE A 136 -1.70 46.15 -17.68
C ILE A 136 -1.62 47.28 -18.71
N MET A 137 -1.03 47.05 -19.88
CA MET A 137 -0.91 48.06 -20.93
C MET A 137 -2.29 48.57 -21.37
N ALA A 138 -3.26 47.68 -21.56
CA ALA A 138 -4.62 48.05 -21.92
C ALA A 138 -5.29 48.91 -20.85
N LYS A 139 -5.11 48.56 -19.57
CA LYS A 139 -5.59 49.35 -18.44
C LYS A 139 -4.94 50.73 -18.41
N ASP A 140 -3.63 50.81 -18.56
CA ASP A 140 -2.89 52.09 -18.51
C ASP A 140 -3.28 52.99 -19.69
N MET A 141 -3.45 52.44 -20.90
CA MET A 141 -3.98 53.17 -22.05
C MET A 141 -5.40 53.69 -21.80
N ALA A 142 -6.29 52.86 -21.25
CA ALA A 142 -7.65 53.29 -20.92
C ALA A 142 -7.68 54.37 -19.83
N GLN A 143 -6.81 54.27 -18.82
CA GLN A 143 -6.66 55.31 -17.80
C GLN A 143 -6.12 56.62 -18.37
N GLN A 144 -5.17 56.54 -19.29
CA GLN A 144 -4.62 57.71 -19.98
C GLN A 144 -5.68 58.39 -20.85
N GLU A 145 -6.45 57.61 -21.63
CA GLU A 145 -7.55 58.13 -22.44
C GLU A 145 -8.64 58.76 -21.57
N LEU A 146 -9.01 58.11 -20.46
CA LEU A 146 -9.97 58.67 -19.51
C LEU A 146 -9.50 60.02 -18.96
N ARG A 147 -8.24 60.13 -18.52
CA ARG A 147 -7.65 61.39 -18.04
C ARG A 147 -7.67 62.49 -19.11
N PHE A 148 -7.33 62.13 -20.35
CA PHE A 148 -7.37 63.07 -21.48
C PHE A 148 -8.81 63.59 -21.74
N GLN A 149 -9.80 62.69 -21.76
CA GLN A 149 -11.20 63.05 -21.94
C GLN A 149 -11.74 63.88 -20.76
N GLU A 150 -11.38 63.55 -19.52
CA GLU A 150 -11.74 64.33 -18.34
C GLU A 150 -11.17 65.75 -18.39
N GLU A 151 -9.89 65.90 -18.76
CA GLU A 151 -9.26 67.20 -18.93
C GLU A 151 -9.91 68.00 -20.06
N HIS A 152 -10.18 67.37 -21.20
CA HIS A 152 -10.87 67.99 -22.33
C HIS A 152 -12.26 68.50 -21.93
N VAL A 153 -13.06 67.67 -21.24
CA VAL A 153 -14.39 68.05 -20.74
C VAL A 153 -14.30 69.16 -19.69
N ALA A 154 -13.31 69.13 -18.79
CA ALA A 154 -13.10 70.17 -17.79
C ALA A 154 -12.73 71.52 -18.44
N ASN A 155 -11.87 71.51 -19.47
CA ASN A 155 -11.49 72.70 -20.22
C ASN A 155 -12.68 73.27 -21.01
N GLU A 156 -13.47 72.43 -21.67
CA GLU A 156 -14.71 72.82 -22.35
C GLU A 156 -15.73 73.43 -21.38
N ARG A 157 -15.91 72.82 -20.19
CA ARG A 157 -16.77 73.38 -19.14
C ARG A 157 -16.27 74.75 -18.68
N ARG A 158 -14.97 74.89 -18.42
CA ARG A 158 -14.35 76.16 -18.00
C ARG A 158 -14.53 77.24 -19.08
N ARG A 159 -14.36 76.88 -20.36
CA ARG A 159 -14.59 77.78 -21.49
C ARG A 159 -16.05 78.25 -21.55
N ARG A 160 -17.01 77.31 -21.48
CA ARG A 160 -18.45 77.64 -21.49
C ARG A 160 -18.84 78.50 -20.29
N GLU A 161 -18.27 78.25 -19.11
CA GLU A 161 -18.50 79.07 -17.93
C GLU A 161 -17.93 80.49 -18.08
N MET A 162 -16.74 80.64 -18.67
CA MET A 162 -16.21 81.97 -19.03
C MET A 162 -17.11 82.69 -20.05
N GLU A 163 -17.60 82.00 -21.06
CA GLU A 163 -18.52 82.57 -22.05
C GLU A 163 -19.86 83.00 -21.41
N LEU A 164 -20.45 82.13 -20.57
CA LEU A 164 -21.69 82.43 -19.84
C LEU A 164 -21.52 83.58 -18.85
N THR A 165 -20.41 83.64 -18.11
CA THR A 165 -20.13 84.75 -17.19
C THR A 165 -19.91 86.06 -17.94
N ASN A 166 -19.23 86.05 -19.09
CA ASN A 166 -19.12 87.23 -19.95
C ASN A 166 -20.48 87.69 -20.48
N MET A 167 -21.33 86.77 -20.94
CA MET A 167 -22.69 87.10 -21.40
C MET A 167 -23.56 87.64 -20.26
N ARG A 168 -23.46 87.08 -19.04
CA ARG A 168 -24.13 87.62 -17.85
C ARG A 168 -23.67 89.04 -17.54
N LYS A 169 -22.36 89.33 -17.58
CA LYS A 169 -21.84 90.70 -17.40
C LYS A 169 -22.39 91.68 -18.43
N ILE A 170 -22.48 91.27 -19.71
CA ILE A 170 -23.08 92.09 -20.76
C ILE A 170 -24.57 92.32 -20.49
N ALA A 171 -25.31 91.27 -20.11
CA ALA A 171 -26.73 91.36 -19.80
C ALA A 171 -27.01 92.25 -18.57
N GLU A 172 -26.23 92.11 -17.49
CA GLU A 172 -26.29 92.97 -16.30
C GLU A 172 -25.94 94.42 -16.66
N GLY A 173 -24.92 94.65 -17.48
CA GLY A 173 -24.57 96.00 -17.96
C GLY A 173 -25.71 96.65 -18.76
N LYS A 174 -26.38 95.88 -19.63
CA LYS A 174 -27.57 96.35 -20.36
C LYS A 174 -28.77 96.57 -19.43
N LYS A 175 -29.00 95.70 -18.45
CA LYS A 175 -30.06 95.87 -17.45
C LYS A 175 -29.82 97.13 -16.61
N LEU A 176 -28.60 97.39 -16.14
CA LEU A 176 -28.27 98.61 -15.40
C LEU A 176 -28.42 99.88 -16.27
N ALA A 177 -28.24 99.79 -17.59
CA ALA A 177 -28.55 100.88 -18.50
C ALA A 177 -30.07 101.05 -18.72
N SER A 178 -30.81 99.95 -18.81
CA SER A 178 -32.28 99.93 -18.94
C SER A 178 -32.97 100.40 -17.65
N ASP A 179 -32.53 99.96 -16.47
CA ASP A 179 -33.04 100.41 -15.17
C ASP A 179 -32.76 101.91 -14.96
N LYS A 180 -31.67 102.44 -15.53
CA LYS A 180 -31.40 103.89 -15.56
C LYS A 180 -32.34 104.65 -16.49
N SER A 181 -32.76 104.07 -17.62
CA SER A 181 -33.79 104.66 -18.48
C SER A 181 -35.21 104.51 -17.92
N ASP A 182 -35.51 103.40 -17.25
CA ASP A 182 -36.82 103.13 -16.63
C ASP A 182 -37.03 103.95 -15.35
N HIS A 183 -35.99 104.31 -14.60
CA HIS A 183 -36.10 105.29 -13.50
C HIS A 183 -36.38 106.73 -13.99
N GLN A 184 -36.31 106.99 -15.30
CA GLN A 184 -36.65 108.27 -15.92
C GLN A 184 -38.01 108.27 -16.64
N GLN A 185 -38.65 107.12 -16.83
CA GLN A 185 -39.95 107.00 -17.47
C GLN A 185 -40.88 106.05 -16.69
N GLY A 186 -41.36 106.51 -15.54
CA GLY A 186 -42.59 105.97 -14.99
C GLY A 186 -43.81 106.64 -15.63
N ARG A 187 -44.49 105.96 -16.56
CA ARG A 187 -45.97 105.85 -16.58
C ARG A 187 -46.54 105.06 -17.78
N GLU A 188 -47.42 104.15 -17.39
CA GLU A 188 -48.72 103.80 -18.01
C GLU A 188 -48.80 102.89 -19.25
N SER A 189 -49.60 101.82 -19.01
CA SER A 189 -50.68 101.26 -19.84
C SER A 189 -50.41 100.00 -20.69
N LEU A 190 -51.04 98.92 -20.23
CA LEU A 190 -51.58 97.76 -20.97
C LEU A 190 -52.83 98.18 -21.78
N PRO A 191 -53.52 97.30 -22.55
CA PRO A 191 -53.11 96.19 -23.44
C PRO A 191 -53.86 96.23 -24.81
N SER A 192 -53.49 95.42 -25.83
CA SER A 192 -54.43 94.68 -26.72
C SER A 192 -53.83 94.07 -28.02
N VAL A 193 -54.08 92.76 -28.20
CA VAL A 193 -54.75 92.04 -29.33
C VAL A 193 -54.09 91.92 -30.73
N ASP A 194 -53.84 90.64 -31.08
CA ASP A 194 -53.97 89.86 -32.33
C ASP A 194 -53.48 90.28 -33.73
N ALA A 195 -53.09 89.20 -34.44
CA ALA A 195 -53.30 88.88 -35.86
C ALA A 195 -52.09 88.97 -36.83
N GLN A 196 -51.64 87.77 -37.19
CA GLN A 196 -51.30 87.23 -38.52
C GLN A 196 -50.85 88.17 -39.67
N SER A 197 -49.74 87.80 -40.32
CA SER A 197 -49.57 87.56 -41.77
C SER A 197 -48.06 87.66 -42.07
N GLU A 198 -47.38 86.59 -42.47
CA GLU A 198 -47.17 86.17 -43.87
C GLU A 198 -46.63 87.25 -44.81
N SER A 199 -45.41 87.03 -45.32
CA SER A 199 -44.88 87.50 -46.63
C SER A 199 -43.40 87.07 -46.74
N ILE A 200 -43.07 86.02 -47.53
CA ILE A 200 -42.53 86.07 -48.91
C ILE A 200 -41.08 86.56 -49.00
N GLN A 201 -40.16 85.75 -49.56
CA GLN A 201 -39.56 85.96 -50.89
C GLN A 201 -38.41 84.97 -51.17
N GLY A 202 -38.41 84.37 -52.35
CA GLY A 202 -37.32 83.50 -52.82
C GLY A 202 -37.58 83.01 -54.25
N ASP A 203 -37.48 83.94 -55.18
CA ASP A 203 -37.68 83.83 -56.63
C ASP A 203 -36.53 83.07 -57.31
N SER A 204 -36.82 82.23 -58.31
CA SER A 204 -35.89 81.95 -59.42
C SER A 204 -36.60 81.33 -60.61
N VAL A 205 -36.57 82.08 -61.70
CA VAL A 205 -37.11 81.81 -63.03
C VAL A 205 -36.19 80.85 -63.80
N GLY A 206 -36.78 79.87 -64.49
CA GLY A 206 -36.11 79.04 -65.49
C GLY A 206 -37.08 78.64 -66.60
N VAL A 207 -37.05 79.39 -67.69
CA VAL A 207 -37.77 79.17 -68.95
C VAL A 207 -37.12 78.01 -69.71
N VAL A 208 -37.88 76.98 -70.12
CA VAL A 208 -37.64 76.21 -71.36
C VAL A 208 -38.96 75.67 -71.92
N GLU A 209 -39.42 76.38 -72.96
CA GLU A 209 -39.84 75.91 -74.29
C GLU A 209 -40.60 74.58 -74.48
N ARG A 210 -41.77 74.73 -75.12
CA ARG A 210 -42.59 73.68 -75.72
C ARG A 210 -41.92 73.06 -76.94
N ILE A 211 -41.96 71.73 -77.06
CA ILE A 211 -41.94 71.03 -78.35
C ILE A 211 -43.05 69.96 -78.35
N GLN A 212 -43.89 70.01 -79.38
CA GLN A 212 -44.94 69.05 -79.72
C GLN A 212 -44.35 67.70 -80.14
N GLY A 213 -45.05 66.60 -79.83
CA GLY A 213 -44.83 65.35 -80.57
C GLY A 213 -45.43 64.09 -79.96
N THR A 214 -46.57 63.68 -80.51
CA THR A 214 -46.94 62.28 -80.82
C THR A 214 -47.14 61.26 -79.67
N GLY A 215 -48.41 60.94 -79.42
CA GLY A 215 -48.96 59.56 -79.47
C GLY A 215 -48.63 58.57 -78.35
N GLY A 216 -49.66 58.09 -77.65
CA GLY A 216 -49.66 56.72 -77.12
C GLY A 216 -50.18 56.52 -75.69
N ILE A 217 -51.41 56.02 -75.61
CA ILE A 217 -51.98 55.15 -74.56
C ILE A 217 -52.24 55.80 -73.18
N GLY A 218 -53.53 56.02 -72.89
CA GLY A 218 -54.00 56.45 -71.58
C GLY A 218 -53.75 55.38 -70.50
N ILE A 219 -53.14 55.82 -69.40
CA ILE A 219 -52.98 55.04 -68.17
C ILE A 219 -54.39 54.80 -67.61
N THR A 220 -54.77 53.54 -67.39
CA THR A 220 -56.06 53.17 -66.81
C THR A 220 -56.19 53.63 -65.37
N GLU A 221 -57.38 54.06 -64.95
CA GLU A 221 -57.69 54.55 -63.59
C GLU A 221 -57.24 53.59 -62.47
N GLU A 222 -57.27 52.28 -62.73
CA GLU A 222 -56.82 51.24 -61.81
C GLU A 222 -55.29 51.25 -61.57
N GLN A 223 -54.50 51.64 -62.59
CA GLN A 223 -53.05 51.81 -62.44
C GLN A 223 -52.74 53.08 -61.65
N GLN A 224 -53.53 54.14 -61.81
CA GLN A 224 -53.38 55.38 -61.06
C GLN A 224 -53.67 55.19 -59.56
N MET A 225 -54.71 54.41 -59.21
CA MET A 225 -54.98 54.05 -57.81
C MET A 225 -53.88 53.18 -57.19
N LYS A 226 -53.30 52.24 -57.97
CA LYS A 226 -52.17 51.42 -57.49
C LYS A 226 -50.95 52.29 -57.23
N ILE A 227 -50.65 53.26 -58.11
CA ILE A 227 -49.55 54.22 -57.91
C ILE A 227 -49.79 55.05 -56.63
N ALA A 228 -50.99 55.59 -56.43
CA ALA A 228 -51.31 56.35 -55.22
C ALA A 228 -51.15 55.53 -53.93
N LYS A 229 -51.55 54.25 -53.95
CA LYS A 229 -51.39 53.34 -52.80
C LYS A 229 -49.91 53.02 -52.52
N TYR A 230 -49.10 52.87 -53.56
CA TYR A 230 -47.64 52.69 -53.40
C TYR A 230 -46.96 53.97 -52.91
N GLU A 231 -47.41 55.15 -53.36
CA GLU A 231 -46.95 56.45 -52.83
C GLU A 231 -47.29 56.62 -51.36
N GLU A 232 -48.51 56.30 -50.93
CA GLU A 232 -48.91 56.36 -49.52
C GLU A 232 -48.06 55.40 -48.65
N SER A 233 -47.90 54.16 -49.10
CA SER A 233 -47.07 53.16 -48.41
C SER A 233 -45.60 53.60 -48.35
N PHE A 234 -45.10 54.23 -49.41
CA PHE A 234 -43.74 54.76 -49.48
C PHE A 234 -43.55 55.96 -48.56
N GLN A 235 -44.54 56.85 -48.46
CA GLN A 235 -44.51 57.99 -47.56
C GLN A 235 -44.43 57.53 -46.10
N ILE A 236 -45.18 56.49 -45.73
CA ILE A 236 -45.10 55.87 -44.40
C ILE A 236 -43.71 55.29 -44.15
N ILE A 237 -43.13 54.55 -45.11
CA ILE A 237 -41.78 54.00 -44.97
C ILE A 237 -40.75 55.11 -44.83
N LYS A 238 -40.87 56.19 -45.62
CA LYS A 238 -40.01 57.38 -45.58
C LYS A 238 -40.10 58.11 -44.24
N GLU A 239 -41.29 58.21 -43.66
CA GLU A 239 -41.53 58.82 -42.36
C GLU A 239 -40.95 57.97 -41.21
N VAL A 240 -41.14 56.64 -41.26
CA VAL A 240 -40.63 55.71 -40.24
C VAL A 240 -39.12 55.54 -40.31
N THR A 241 -38.54 55.52 -41.50
CA THR A 241 -37.08 55.39 -41.70
C THR A 241 -36.34 56.71 -41.62
N GLY A 242 -37.02 57.86 -41.78
CA GLY A 242 -36.44 59.20 -41.75
C GLY A 242 -35.48 59.51 -42.92
N LEU A 243 -35.43 58.65 -43.94
CA LEU A 243 -34.51 58.76 -45.08
C LEU A 243 -35.27 59.27 -46.30
N SER A 244 -34.73 60.29 -46.98
CA SER A 244 -35.43 60.92 -48.13
C SER A 244 -35.19 60.26 -49.48
N ASP A 245 -34.15 59.43 -49.58
CA ASP A 245 -33.65 58.82 -50.82
C ASP A 245 -33.94 57.31 -50.84
N LEU A 246 -34.56 56.84 -51.93
CA LEU A 246 -35.04 55.46 -52.09
C LEU A 246 -33.88 54.45 -52.01
N ASP A 247 -32.74 54.76 -52.63
CA ASP A 247 -31.59 53.87 -52.68
C ASP A 247 -30.98 53.66 -51.27
N GLN A 248 -31.07 54.68 -50.42
CA GLN A 248 -30.62 54.60 -49.02
C GLN A 248 -31.56 53.75 -48.16
N ILE A 249 -32.87 53.82 -48.40
CA ILE A 249 -33.86 52.96 -47.73
C ILE A 249 -33.62 51.50 -48.08
N VAL A 250 -33.41 51.19 -49.37
CA VAL A 250 -33.15 49.82 -49.85
C VAL A 250 -31.86 49.26 -49.24
N LYS A 251 -30.75 50.00 -49.29
CA LYS A 251 -29.48 49.58 -48.69
C LYS A 251 -29.60 49.34 -47.18
N ARG A 252 -30.37 50.18 -46.47
CA ARG A 252 -30.63 49.97 -45.03
C ARG A 252 -31.45 48.72 -44.77
N PHE A 253 -32.50 48.47 -45.55
CA PHE A 253 -33.31 47.25 -45.45
C PHE A 253 -32.48 45.99 -45.73
N GLU A 254 -31.63 46.01 -46.75
CA GLU A 254 -30.71 44.91 -47.04
C GLU A 254 -29.72 44.67 -45.90
N SER A 255 -29.10 45.73 -45.37
CA SER A 255 -28.19 45.63 -44.23
C SER A 255 -28.88 45.13 -42.94
N GLN A 256 -30.13 45.52 -42.71
CA GLN A 256 -30.93 45.05 -41.58
C GLN A 256 -31.35 43.59 -41.78
N GLY A 257 -31.70 43.18 -43.00
CA GLY A 257 -32.00 41.80 -43.35
C GLY A 257 -30.80 40.87 -43.17
N GLU A 258 -29.61 41.33 -43.55
CA GLU A 258 -28.35 40.62 -43.31
C GLU A 258 -28.03 40.54 -41.81
N THR A 259 -28.20 41.63 -41.07
CA THR A 259 -28.02 41.65 -39.61
C THR A 259 -28.99 40.70 -38.91
N LEU A 260 -30.25 40.65 -39.34
CA LEU A 260 -31.27 39.75 -38.81
C LEU A 260 -30.93 38.28 -39.09
N ARG A 261 -30.46 37.96 -40.31
CA ARG A 261 -29.96 36.61 -40.62
C ARG A 261 -28.78 36.23 -39.74
N ASN A 262 -27.83 37.14 -39.55
CA ASN A 262 -26.67 36.88 -38.70
C ASN A 262 -27.07 36.65 -37.23
N LEU A 263 -28.01 37.44 -36.71
CA LEU A 263 -28.55 37.28 -35.37
C LEU A 263 -29.31 35.96 -35.20
N ASN A 264 -30.13 35.55 -36.17
CA ASN A 264 -30.80 34.25 -36.14
C ASN A 264 -29.79 33.11 -36.18
N ASN A 265 -28.78 33.17 -37.05
CA ASN A 265 -27.72 32.16 -37.10
C ASN A 265 -26.95 32.08 -35.77
N LEU A 266 -26.71 33.22 -35.11
CA LEU A 266 -26.04 33.26 -33.81
C LEU A 266 -26.93 32.67 -32.70
N ARG A 267 -28.23 32.98 -32.72
CA ARG A 267 -29.22 32.39 -31.82
C ARG A 267 -29.25 30.86 -31.98
N ASP A 268 -29.37 30.37 -33.21
CA ASP A 268 -29.47 28.94 -33.47
C ASP A 268 -28.19 28.20 -33.02
N LYS A 269 -27.01 28.77 -33.27
CA LYS A 269 -25.73 28.24 -32.74
C LYS A 269 -25.67 28.24 -31.20
N ALA A 270 -26.17 29.30 -30.57
CA ALA A 270 -26.20 29.40 -29.11
C ALA A 270 -27.19 28.39 -28.49
N GLU A 271 -28.33 28.15 -29.14
CA GLU A 271 -29.29 27.11 -28.75
C GLU A 271 -28.69 25.71 -28.89
N GLU A 272 -27.99 25.43 -29.98
CA GLU A 272 -27.30 24.16 -30.21
C GLU A 272 -26.20 23.91 -29.16
N GLN A 273 -25.40 24.94 -28.85
CA GLN A 273 -24.41 24.88 -27.76
C GLN A 273 -25.07 24.65 -26.39
N CYS A 274 -26.18 25.33 -26.10
CA CYS A 274 -26.93 25.10 -24.87
C CYS A 274 -27.45 23.67 -24.77
N HIS A 275 -27.94 23.10 -25.87
CA HIS A 275 -28.42 21.73 -25.90
C HIS A 275 -27.29 20.72 -25.67
N GLU A 276 -26.14 20.91 -26.31
CA GLU A 276 -24.99 20.04 -26.15
C GLU A 276 -24.43 20.09 -24.72
N LEU A 277 -24.30 21.29 -24.14
CA LEU A 277 -23.87 21.46 -22.75
C LEU A 277 -24.85 20.82 -21.75
N ARG A 278 -26.16 20.88 -22.01
CA ARG A 278 -27.17 20.20 -21.18
C ARG A 278 -27.01 18.69 -21.25
N LYS A 279 -26.78 18.13 -22.43
CA LYS A 279 -26.56 16.71 -22.64
C LYS A 279 -25.28 16.23 -21.92
N GLN A 280 -24.19 16.98 -22.03
CA GLN A 280 -22.94 16.68 -21.34
C GLN A 280 -23.10 16.75 -19.82
N ARG A 281 -23.81 17.77 -19.30
CA ARG A 281 -24.15 17.86 -17.87
C ARG A 281 -24.92 16.64 -17.40
N ASP A 282 -25.91 16.18 -18.16
CA ASP A 282 -26.74 15.04 -17.77
C ASP A 282 -25.94 13.72 -17.81
N ALA A 283 -25.08 13.53 -18.81
CA ALA A 283 -24.16 12.40 -18.86
C ALA A 283 -23.19 12.39 -17.66
N LEU A 284 -22.55 13.53 -17.37
CA LEU A 284 -21.65 13.68 -16.21
C LEU A 284 -22.38 13.45 -14.87
N ARG A 285 -23.64 13.86 -14.75
CA ARG A 285 -24.45 13.57 -13.56
C ARG A 285 -24.71 12.08 -13.39
N GLN A 286 -25.01 11.38 -14.47
CA GLN A 286 -25.25 9.95 -14.44
C GLN A 286 -23.96 9.19 -14.07
N GLU A 287 -22.83 9.54 -14.67
CA GLU A 287 -21.52 8.98 -14.31
C GLU A 287 -21.19 9.24 -12.84
N PHE A 288 -21.49 10.43 -12.33
CA PHE A 288 -21.28 10.75 -10.91
C PHE A 288 -22.18 9.94 -9.98
N GLU A 289 -23.45 9.74 -10.33
CA GLU A 289 -24.35 8.88 -9.56
C GLU A 289 -23.84 7.44 -9.56
N GLU A 290 -23.44 6.88 -10.71
CA GLU A 290 -22.87 5.55 -10.80
C GLU A 290 -21.60 5.41 -9.93
N LEU A 291 -20.68 6.38 -9.99
CA LEU A 291 -19.46 6.38 -9.18
C LEU A 291 -19.74 6.49 -7.68
N LYS A 292 -20.75 7.28 -7.31
CA LYS A 292 -21.15 7.45 -5.91
C LYS A 292 -21.67 6.13 -5.33
N TYR A 293 -22.55 5.45 -6.07
CA TYR A 293 -23.12 4.19 -5.61
C TYR A 293 -22.15 3.02 -5.70
N SER A 294 -21.26 2.97 -6.70
CA SER A 294 -20.23 1.92 -6.79
C SER A 294 -19.14 2.09 -5.73
N GLY A 295 -18.68 3.33 -5.52
CA GLY A 295 -17.64 3.64 -4.55
C GLY A 295 -18.07 3.37 -3.11
N GLU A 296 -19.32 3.66 -2.76
CA GLU A 296 -19.85 3.41 -1.40
C GLU A 296 -19.94 1.90 -1.11
N THR A 297 -20.34 1.08 -2.08
CA THR A 297 -20.36 -0.38 -1.93
C THR A 297 -18.97 -1.02 -1.82
N GLU A 298 -18.00 -0.52 -2.58
CA GLU A 298 -16.61 -1.01 -2.50
C GLU A 298 -15.99 -0.64 -1.15
N LEU A 299 -16.18 0.59 -0.68
CA LEU A 299 -15.64 1.07 0.60
C LEU A 299 -16.21 0.29 1.79
N GLU A 300 -17.51 -0.02 1.78
CA GLU A 300 -18.15 -0.83 2.82
C GLU A 300 -17.56 -2.25 2.85
N SER A 301 -17.32 -2.86 1.67
CA SER A 301 -16.71 -4.19 1.58
C SER A 301 -15.26 -4.20 2.07
N VAL A 302 -14.49 -3.16 1.73
CA VAL A 302 -13.09 -3.02 2.15
C VAL A 302 -13.01 -2.80 3.66
N ASN A 303 -13.89 -1.97 4.22
CA ASN A 303 -13.97 -1.73 5.66
C ASN A 303 -14.37 -3.00 6.42
N GLN A 304 -15.25 -3.84 5.86
CA GLN A 304 -15.62 -5.12 6.46
C GLN A 304 -14.43 -6.10 6.50
N VAL A 305 -13.67 -6.21 5.42
CA VAL A 305 -12.47 -7.06 5.34
C VAL A 305 -11.37 -6.55 6.27
N MET A 306 -11.15 -5.23 6.32
CA MET A 306 -10.23 -4.60 7.28
C MET A 306 -10.57 -4.97 8.73
N ARG A 307 -11.85 -4.85 9.11
CA ARG A 307 -12.32 -5.20 10.46
C ARG A 307 -12.08 -6.67 10.79
N GLN A 308 -12.31 -7.57 9.83
CA GLN A 308 -12.02 -9.01 10.02
C GLN A 308 -10.54 -9.26 10.26
N HIS A 309 -9.66 -8.61 9.49
CA HIS A 309 -8.21 -8.75 9.69
C HIS A 309 -7.72 -8.12 10.99
N GLU A 310 -8.32 -7.01 11.44
CA GLU A 310 -8.05 -6.42 12.75
C GLU A 310 -8.43 -7.38 13.89
N GLU A 311 -9.62 -8.01 13.80
CA GLU A 311 -10.07 -9.01 14.77
C GLU A 311 -9.16 -10.25 14.79
N GLU A 312 -8.76 -10.77 13.62
CA GLU A 312 -7.81 -11.89 13.50
C GLU A 312 -6.43 -11.54 14.07
N ALA A 313 -5.92 -10.36 13.77
CA ALA A 313 -4.64 -9.88 14.28
C ALA A 313 -4.66 -9.73 15.80
N GLN A 314 -5.77 -9.24 16.36
CA GLN A 314 -5.96 -9.11 17.80
C GLN A 314 -6.02 -10.49 18.49
N ALA A 315 -6.76 -11.44 17.92
CA ALA A 315 -6.83 -12.81 18.44
C ALA A 315 -5.46 -13.52 18.42
N GLU A 316 -4.67 -13.33 17.35
CA GLU A 316 -3.33 -13.91 17.25
C GLU A 316 -2.34 -13.22 18.19
N ALA A 317 -2.47 -11.90 18.42
CA ALA A 317 -1.68 -11.19 19.43
C ALA A 317 -1.96 -11.73 20.85
N GLU A 318 -3.22 -11.97 21.21
CA GLU A 318 -3.58 -12.59 22.49
C GLU A 318 -3.02 -14.00 22.64
N ARG A 319 -3.04 -14.81 21.56
CA ARG A 319 -2.40 -16.13 21.55
C ARG A 319 -0.90 -16.05 21.79
N ARG A 320 -0.20 -15.10 21.16
CA ARG A 320 1.24 -14.90 21.35
C ARG A 320 1.57 -14.57 22.80
N VAL A 321 0.81 -13.67 23.42
CA VAL A 321 1.00 -13.31 24.84
C VAL A 321 0.84 -14.54 25.74
N LYS A 322 -0.21 -15.35 25.54
CA LYS A 322 -0.41 -16.60 26.30
C LYS A 322 0.72 -17.61 26.10
N CYS A 323 1.20 -17.77 24.86
CA CYS A 323 2.32 -18.66 24.56
C CYS A 323 3.60 -18.17 25.25
N GLN A 324 3.87 -16.87 25.20
CA GLN A 324 5.03 -16.27 25.86
C GLN A 324 4.99 -16.45 27.38
N GLN A 325 3.82 -16.24 28.01
CA GLN A 325 3.62 -16.53 29.43
C GLN A 325 3.91 -17.99 29.77
N ASN A 326 3.39 -18.94 28.98
CA ASN A 326 3.67 -20.36 29.20
C ASN A 326 5.16 -20.70 29.09
N VAL A 327 5.89 -20.05 28.18
CA VAL A 327 7.34 -20.23 28.02
C VAL A 327 8.09 -19.61 29.20
N GLU A 328 7.69 -18.44 29.68
CA GLU A 328 8.26 -17.80 30.86
C GLU A 328 8.05 -18.65 32.12
N ASP A 329 6.87 -19.24 32.30
CA ASP A 329 6.56 -20.15 33.40
C ASP A 329 7.40 -21.44 33.32
N ALA A 330 7.51 -22.04 32.13
CA ALA A 330 8.35 -23.22 31.91
C ALA A 330 9.84 -22.93 32.17
N ASN A 331 10.32 -21.75 31.76
CA ASN A 331 11.69 -21.32 32.04
C ASN A 331 11.91 -21.07 33.53
N ARG A 332 10.96 -20.47 34.25
CA ARG A 332 11.03 -20.33 35.71
C ARG A 332 11.15 -21.70 36.38
N LEU A 333 10.29 -22.65 36.01
CA LEU A 333 10.35 -24.01 36.54
C LEU A 333 11.69 -24.68 36.23
N LEU A 334 12.23 -24.50 35.02
CA LEU A 334 13.53 -25.05 34.65
C LEU A 334 14.66 -24.46 35.50
N ILE A 335 14.63 -23.16 35.79
CA ILE A 335 15.61 -22.49 36.67
C ILE A 335 15.49 -23.03 38.11
N GLU A 336 14.28 -23.21 38.62
CA GLU A 336 14.04 -23.82 39.93
C GLU A 336 14.58 -25.27 39.99
N CYS A 337 14.32 -26.08 38.96
CA CYS A 337 14.88 -27.42 38.88
C CYS A 337 16.41 -27.41 38.79
N LYS A 338 16.99 -26.50 38.00
CA LYS A 338 18.45 -26.35 37.86
C LYS A 338 19.09 -26.04 39.20
N THR A 339 18.58 -25.02 39.89
CA THR A 339 19.11 -24.64 41.22
C THR A 339 18.94 -25.76 42.25
N GLY A 340 17.84 -26.53 42.18
CA GLY A 340 17.65 -27.73 43.00
C GLY A 340 18.70 -28.81 42.72
N VAL A 341 19.00 -29.09 41.45
CA VAL A 341 20.03 -30.06 41.04
C VAL A 341 21.43 -29.58 41.43
N ASP A 342 21.74 -28.30 41.21
CA ASP A 342 23.02 -27.69 41.62
C ASP A 342 23.22 -27.85 43.13
N HIS A 343 22.17 -27.60 43.93
CA HIS A 343 22.25 -27.75 45.39
C HIS A 343 22.48 -29.20 45.84
N ILE A 344 21.85 -30.17 45.18
CA ILE A 344 22.07 -31.60 45.45
C ILE A 344 23.50 -31.99 45.07
N TYR A 345 23.99 -31.52 43.92
CA TYR A 345 25.35 -31.77 43.47
C TYR A 345 26.40 -31.19 44.42
N ASP A 346 26.22 -29.94 44.87
CA ASP A 346 27.07 -29.30 45.86
C ASP A 346 27.09 -30.09 47.17
N LYS A 347 25.93 -30.57 47.63
CA LYS A 347 25.86 -31.44 48.81
C LYS A 347 26.56 -32.77 48.59
N LEU A 348 26.57 -33.35 47.40
CA LEU A 348 27.25 -34.62 47.13
C LEU A 348 28.72 -34.44 46.73
N SER A 349 29.22 -33.20 46.66
CA SER A 349 30.60 -32.89 46.26
C SER A 349 31.66 -33.41 47.24
N PHE A 350 31.33 -33.55 48.54
CA PHE A 350 32.24 -34.07 49.56
C PHE A 350 32.53 -35.57 49.44
N LEU A 351 31.70 -36.31 48.69
CA LEU A 351 31.92 -37.71 48.37
C LEU A 351 32.94 -37.80 47.23
N SER A 352 34.21 -37.96 47.60
CA SER A 352 35.28 -38.28 46.66
C SER A 352 35.18 -39.75 46.28
N VAL A 353 34.56 -39.99 45.13
CA VAL A 353 34.46 -41.32 44.51
C VAL A 353 35.87 -41.85 44.27
N LYS A 354 36.24 -42.96 44.93
CA LYS A 354 37.39 -43.74 44.49
C LYS A 354 37.01 -44.40 43.18
N ALA A 355 37.46 -43.78 42.09
CA ALA A 355 37.33 -44.19 40.71
C ALA A 355 37.10 -45.70 40.51
N ALA A 356 35.88 -46.05 40.11
CA ALA A 356 35.59 -47.35 39.51
C ALA A 356 34.62 -47.19 38.33
N LYS A 357 35.23 -47.05 37.14
CA LYS A 357 34.79 -47.65 35.88
C LYS A 357 33.32 -47.47 35.49
N SER A 358 33.00 -46.33 34.85
CA SER A 358 32.01 -46.24 33.75
C SER A 358 32.05 -44.87 33.06
N THR A 359 33.25 -44.36 32.77
CA THR A 359 33.43 -43.28 31.80
C THR A 359 34.23 -43.89 30.67
N GLU A 360 33.65 -43.95 29.46
CA GLU A 360 34.40 -44.21 28.24
C GLU A 360 35.49 -43.14 28.12
N HIS A 361 36.69 -43.47 28.59
CA HIS A 361 37.91 -42.74 28.31
C HIS A 361 38.25 -42.96 26.83
N PHE A 362 37.97 -41.96 26.00
CA PHE A 362 38.80 -41.74 24.82
C PHE A 362 40.12 -41.16 25.30
N ILE A 363 41.18 -41.96 25.21
CA ILE A 363 42.55 -41.53 25.44
C ILE A 363 43.03 -40.88 24.14
N GLU A 364 43.19 -39.56 24.15
CA GLU A 364 44.14 -38.87 23.29
C GLU A 364 45.16 -38.15 24.20
N ASP A 365 46.42 -38.57 24.08
CA ASP A 365 47.64 -37.90 24.52
C ASP A 365 47.64 -37.22 25.91
N GLY A 366 47.80 -38.03 26.96
CA GLY A 366 48.80 -37.78 28.00
C GLY A 366 48.74 -36.46 28.80
N LYS A 367 47.59 -35.79 28.88
CA LYS A 367 47.35 -34.69 29.81
C LYS A 367 46.06 -34.92 30.58
N GLU A 368 46.19 -34.97 31.90
CA GLU A 368 45.06 -34.89 32.83
C GLU A 368 44.39 -33.53 32.62
N VAL A 369 43.29 -33.51 31.89
CA VAL A 369 42.38 -32.37 31.83
C VAL A 369 41.23 -32.73 32.76
N GLU A 370 41.24 -32.14 33.96
CA GLU A 370 40.03 -32.01 34.76
C GLU A 370 38.99 -31.31 33.89
N GLN A 371 38.02 -32.09 33.39
CA GLN A 371 36.85 -31.52 32.74
C GLN A 371 36.07 -30.81 33.84
N ASN A 372 36.24 -29.48 33.90
CA ASN A 372 35.28 -28.61 34.55
C ASN A 372 33.93 -28.85 33.86
N ILE A 373 33.08 -29.65 34.50
CA ILE A 373 31.70 -29.85 34.09
C ILE A 373 31.06 -28.46 34.12
N ASP A 374 30.70 -27.95 32.95
CA ASP A 374 30.01 -26.69 32.83
C ASP A 374 28.67 -26.84 33.56
N ASN A 375 28.30 -25.88 34.42
CA ASN A 375 27.07 -25.87 35.24
C ASN A 375 25.79 -25.76 34.37
N SER A 376 25.80 -26.24 33.13
CA SER A 376 24.77 -26.10 32.12
C SER A 376 24.09 -27.43 31.80
N ASP A 377 24.75 -28.57 31.99
CA ASP A 377 24.21 -29.89 31.61
C ASP A 377 23.56 -30.60 32.82
N ILE A 378 22.32 -30.16 33.14
CA ILE A 378 21.49 -30.70 34.24
C ILE A 378 21.36 -32.23 34.20
N PRO A 379 21.14 -32.89 33.04
CA PRO A 379 21.10 -34.35 32.96
C PRO A 379 22.40 -35.04 33.39
N GLU A 380 23.55 -34.45 33.08
CA GLU A 380 24.85 -35.00 33.47
C GLU A 380 25.11 -34.81 34.96
N MET A 381 24.78 -33.65 35.52
CA MET A 381 24.81 -33.42 36.98
C MET A 381 23.89 -34.39 37.73
N LEU A 382 22.67 -34.61 37.25
CA LEU A 382 21.73 -35.59 37.83
C LEU A 382 22.29 -37.02 37.77
N LYS A 383 22.94 -37.40 36.66
CA LYS A 383 23.58 -38.72 36.53
C LYS A 383 24.71 -38.89 37.54
N ILE A 384 25.52 -37.86 37.76
CA ILE A 384 26.59 -37.88 38.75
C ILE A 384 26.02 -37.93 40.17
N CYS A 385 24.98 -37.15 40.46
CA CYS A 385 24.29 -37.19 41.75
C CYS A 385 23.71 -38.58 42.06
N ASN A 386 23.06 -39.22 41.09
CA ASN A 386 22.52 -40.57 41.24
C ASN A 386 23.63 -41.60 41.49
N ASN A 387 24.71 -41.58 40.72
CA ASN A 387 25.83 -42.51 40.93
C ASN A 387 26.46 -42.34 42.33
N LYS A 388 26.63 -41.10 42.80
CA LYS A 388 27.14 -40.81 44.15
C LYS A 388 26.18 -41.24 45.26
N LEU A 389 24.87 -41.09 45.03
CA LEU A 389 23.83 -41.56 45.96
C LEU A 389 23.79 -43.08 46.03
N ASP A 390 23.89 -43.77 44.90
CA ASP A 390 23.93 -45.23 44.84
C ASP A 390 25.16 -45.77 45.57
N GLU A 391 26.33 -45.17 45.38
CA GLU A 391 27.56 -45.55 46.10
C GLU A 391 27.47 -45.25 47.60
N LEU A 392 26.83 -44.14 48.00
CA LEU A 392 26.57 -43.85 49.42
C LEU A 392 25.60 -44.89 50.02
N MET A 393 24.54 -45.26 49.30
CA MET A 393 23.59 -46.28 49.72
C MET A 393 24.26 -47.65 49.86
N ASP A 394 25.11 -48.03 48.92
CA ASP A 394 25.90 -49.26 48.98
C ASP A 394 26.91 -49.24 50.14
N SER A 395 27.56 -48.09 50.38
CA SER A 395 28.47 -47.92 51.53
C SER A 395 27.74 -48.01 52.87
N LEU A 396 26.46 -47.64 52.92
CA LEU A 396 25.63 -47.75 54.12
C LEU A 396 25.12 -49.18 54.36
N ASN A 397 24.98 -50.00 53.32
CA ASN A 397 24.46 -51.37 53.45
C ASN A 397 25.40 -52.29 54.26
N ASP A 398 26.70 -52.04 54.22
CA ASP A 398 27.71 -52.80 54.98
C ASP A 398 28.04 -52.17 56.36
N VAL A 399 27.40 -51.04 56.70
CA VAL A 399 27.64 -50.33 57.96
C VAL A 399 26.52 -50.65 58.95
N ASN A 400 26.90 -51.32 60.05
CA ASN A 400 25.98 -51.49 61.17
C ASN A 400 25.78 -50.14 61.88
N ILE A 401 24.62 -49.52 61.64
CA ILE A 401 24.26 -48.19 62.16
C ILE A 401 24.38 -48.12 63.69
N GLU A 402 24.07 -49.21 64.41
CA GLU A 402 24.21 -49.30 65.87
C GLU A 402 25.66 -49.29 66.34
N GLU A 403 26.58 -49.84 65.56
CA GLU A 403 28.00 -49.92 65.90
C GLU A 403 28.71 -48.57 65.64
N GLN A 404 28.30 -47.86 64.59
CA GLN A 404 28.80 -46.51 64.31
C GLN A 404 28.21 -45.43 65.21
N LEU A 405 26.93 -45.53 65.60
CA LEU A 405 26.36 -44.64 66.62
C LEU A 405 27.09 -44.79 67.96
N ASN A 406 27.44 -46.02 68.36
CA ASN A 406 28.26 -46.28 69.54
C ASN A 406 29.70 -45.72 69.42
N LEU A 407 30.31 -45.79 68.23
CA LEU A 407 31.63 -45.18 67.96
C LEU A 407 31.58 -43.65 68.02
N ILE A 408 30.52 -43.03 67.50
CA ILE A 408 30.32 -41.58 67.57
C ILE A 408 30.05 -41.16 69.02
N GLU A 409 29.23 -41.88 69.79
CA GLU A 409 29.05 -41.63 71.22
C GLU A 409 30.36 -41.78 72.01
N GLN A 410 31.21 -42.76 71.67
CA GLN A 410 32.53 -42.92 72.27
C GLN A 410 33.50 -41.80 71.88
N GLU A 411 33.53 -41.35 70.62
CA GLU A 411 34.33 -40.21 70.17
C GLU A 411 33.84 -38.89 70.79
N GLU A 412 32.54 -38.70 70.95
CA GLU A 412 31.96 -37.56 71.68
C GLU A 412 32.31 -37.61 73.17
N PHE A 413 32.34 -38.81 73.78
CA PHE A 413 32.78 -39.00 75.16
C PHE A 413 34.30 -38.75 75.34
N HIS A 414 35.12 -39.08 74.34
CA HIS A 414 36.56 -38.84 74.35
C HIS A 414 36.94 -37.38 74.07
N THR A 415 36.21 -36.70 73.19
CA THR A 415 36.39 -35.27 72.89
C THR A 415 35.89 -34.35 74.01
N THR A 416 34.91 -34.82 74.80
CA THR A 416 34.47 -34.13 76.03
C THR A 416 35.40 -34.37 77.21
N ASN A 417 36.06 -35.53 77.33
CA ASN A 417 37.05 -35.80 78.38
C ASN A 417 38.47 -35.26 78.09
N THR A 418 38.84 -34.99 76.84
CA THR A 418 40.12 -34.33 76.48
C THR A 418 40.07 -32.80 76.61
N LYS A 419 38.89 -32.23 76.89
CA LYS A 419 38.69 -30.79 77.15
C LYS A 419 38.58 -30.44 78.65
N LYS A 420 39.02 -31.32 79.56
CA LYS A 420 39.10 -31.04 81.00
C LYS A 420 40.53 -31.02 81.51
#